data_AF-A0A2T2WCE8-F1
#
_entry.id   AF-A0A2T2WCE8-F1
#
_cell.length_a   1.000
_cell.length_b   1.000
_cell.length_c   1.000
_cell.angle_alpha   90.00
_cell.angle_beta   90.00
_cell.angle_gamma   90.00
#
_symmetry.space_group_name_H-M   'P 1'
#
loop_
_entity.id
_entity.type
_entity.pdbx_description
1 polymer ?
#
loop_
_entity_poly.entity_id
_entity_poly.type
_entity_poly.pdbx_seq_one_letter_code
_entity_poly.pdbx_strand_id
1 'polypeptide(L)'
;MPVRVRGAVLMIFKNKNFVTFWMGSFVSGLGDAMFLLALSWMVIRATGSAATLGLLMAAMSVPQILLSLMGGVLIDRLDPKRFMTVSDAVRLAAMLFLVAVSFHGMPPLWSLFVVAVIFGMMDAGFWPAAAKFEQDLVAPDQYVQSNGSLMVASQTTQIVGPALAGVLAATGHFDVIIALNAATYGVSMACLTWVTTAHTMDAPSPAHTVSVLGDMTEGIRYVLRTPLLVVTSLAAFVVNACLAAVMDRNGSVTVHGRSTPVARAYGALAPVTR
;
A
#
# COMPACT_ATOMS: atom_id res chain seq x y z
N MET A 1 -12.26 34.42 -11.45
CA MET A 1 -10.81 34.44 -11.77
C MET A 1 -10.39 33.03 -12.16
N PRO A 2 -9.93 32.77 -13.40
CA PRO A 2 -9.50 31.44 -13.79
C PRO A 2 -8.18 31.11 -13.08
N VAL A 3 -8.22 30.12 -12.20
CA VAL A 3 -7.04 29.61 -11.49
C VAL A 3 -6.03 29.16 -12.54
N ARG A 4 -4.80 29.71 -12.50
CA ARG A 4 -3.66 29.27 -13.31
C ARG A 4 -3.18 27.89 -12.84
N VAL A 5 -4.02 26.86 -12.95
CA VAL A 5 -3.74 25.50 -12.44
C VAL A 5 -2.55 24.86 -13.17
N ARG A 6 -2.45 25.06 -14.49
CA ARG A 6 -1.39 24.43 -15.31
C ARG A 6 0.03 24.89 -14.99
N GLY A 7 0.21 26.16 -14.59
CA GLY A 7 1.53 26.70 -14.25
C GLY A 7 2.04 26.16 -12.91
N ALA A 8 1.14 25.99 -11.94
CA ALA A 8 1.49 25.61 -10.58
C ALA A 8 1.85 24.12 -10.47
N VAL A 9 1.13 23.22 -11.18
CA VAL A 9 1.46 21.79 -11.24
C VAL A 9 2.89 21.54 -11.75
N LEU A 10 3.34 22.27 -12.78
CA LEU A 10 4.71 22.15 -13.29
C LEU A 10 5.78 22.72 -12.35
N MET A 11 5.42 23.66 -11.47
CA MET A 11 6.36 24.26 -10.54
C MET A 11 6.72 23.36 -9.37
N ILE A 12 5.81 22.48 -8.94
CA ILE A 12 6.11 21.54 -7.85
C ILE A 12 7.17 20.51 -8.25
N PHE A 13 7.17 20.08 -9.52
CA PHE A 13 8.19 19.18 -10.07
C PHE A 13 9.56 19.84 -10.27
N LYS A 14 9.72 21.15 -10.00
CA LYS A 14 11.04 21.78 -9.91
C LYS A 14 11.70 21.58 -8.55
N ASN A 15 10.91 21.29 -7.52
CA ASN A 15 11.43 20.99 -6.19
C ASN A 15 12.00 19.56 -6.18
N LYS A 16 13.33 19.47 -6.23
CA LYS A 16 14.04 18.18 -6.29
C LYS A 16 13.68 17.25 -5.12
N ASN A 17 13.54 17.80 -3.90
CA ASN A 17 13.18 17.01 -2.73
C ASN A 17 11.79 16.38 -2.87
N PHE A 18 10.81 17.18 -3.31
CA PHE A 18 9.46 16.68 -3.59
C PHE A 18 9.48 15.59 -4.67
N VAL A 19 10.18 15.82 -5.79
CA VAL A 19 10.25 14.84 -6.90
C VAL A 19 10.92 13.54 -6.46
N THR A 20 12.01 13.61 -5.69
CA THR A 20 12.70 12.42 -5.17
C THR A 20 11.77 11.61 -4.25
N PHE A 21 11.07 12.28 -3.34
CA PHE A 21 10.07 11.62 -2.47
C PHE A 21 8.90 11.03 -3.28
N TRP A 22 8.36 11.78 -4.24
CA TRP A 22 7.25 11.36 -5.08
C TRP A 22 7.62 10.13 -5.92
N MET A 23 8.82 10.12 -6.52
CA MET A 23 9.34 8.98 -7.28
C MET A 23 9.54 7.75 -6.40
N GLY A 24 10.12 7.92 -5.21
CA GLY A 24 10.30 6.82 -4.26
C GLY A 24 8.95 6.20 -3.86
N SER A 25 7.98 7.03 -3.52
CA SER A 25 6.62 6.61 -3.16
C SER A 25 5.90 5.91 -4.32
N PHE A 26 6.04 6.43 -5.54
CA PHE A 26 5.47 5.82 -6.74
C PHE A 26 6.08 4.44 -7.04
N VAL A 27 7.41 4.32 -6.97
CA VAL A 27 8.11 3.05 -7.20
C VAL A 27 7.76 2.03 -6.13
N SER A 28 7.72 2.43 -4.86
CA SER A 28 7.29 1.56 -3.76
C SER A 28 5.84 1.08 -3.96
N GLY A 29 4.91 2.00 -4.23
CA GLY A 29 3.50 1.67 -4.44
C GLY A 29 3.26 0.76 -5.65
N LEU A 30 4.09 0.88 -6.70
CA LEU A 30 4.06 -0.05 -7.82
C LEU A 30 4.45 -1.46 -7.39
N GLY A 31 5.51 -1.58 -6.60
CA GLY A 31 5.94 -2.85 -6.02
C GLY A 31 4.87 -3.47 -5.12
N ASP A 32 4.24 -2.66 -4.26
CA ASP A 32 3.16 -3.09 -3.36
C ASP A 32 1.99 -3.69 -4.13
N ALA A 33 1.54 -3.00 -5.18
CA ALA A 33 0.42 -3.44 -6.01
C ALA A 33 0.77 -4.73 -6.77
N MET A 34 2.02 -4.89 -7.21
CA MET A 34 2.50 -6.13 -7.82
C MET A 34 2.57 -7.28 -6.82
N PHE A 35 3.09 -7.00 -5.62
CA PHE A 35 3.26 -7.97 -4.54
C PHE A 35 1.91 -8.51 -4.06
N LEU A 36 0.90 -7.67 -3.90
CA LEU A 36 -0.43 -8.11 -3.47
C LEU A 36 -1.02 -9.16 -4.43
N LEU A 37 -0.86 -8.96 -5.74
CA LEU A 37 -1.30 -9.93 -6.74
C LEU A 37 -0.51 -11.23 -6.63
N ALA A 38 0.83 -11.15 -6.54
CA ALA A 38 1.70 -12.31 -6.42
C ALA A 38 1.38 -13.13 -5.16
N LEU A 39 1.24 -12.46 -4.02
CA LEU A 39 0.91 -13.07 -2.72
C LEU A 39 -0.44 -13.79 -2.78
N SER A 40 -1.45 -13.14 -3.35
CA SER A 40 -2.79 -13.73 -3.51
C SER A 40 -2.74 -15.00 -4.37
N TRP A 41 -1.99 -14.96 -5.47
CA TRP A 41 -1.83 -16.11 -6.36
C TRP A 41 -1.05 -17.26 -5.71
N MET A 42 -0.01 -16.96 -4.93
CA MET A 42 0.78 -17.98 -4.21
C MET A 42 -0.08 -18.74 -3.21
N VAL A 43 -0.97 -18.07 -2.47
CA VAL A 43 -1.91 -18.74 -1.56
C VAL A 43 -2.89 -19.64 -2.31
N ILE A 44 -3.45 -19.18 -3.43
CA ILE A 44 -4.33 -20.01 -4.26
C ILE A 44 -3.57 -21.21 -4.83
N ARG A 45 -2.33 -21.05 -5.31
CA ARG A 45 -1.54 -22.18 -5.81
C ARG A 45 -1.16 -23.18 -4.73
N ALA A 46 -0.89 -22.71 -3.52
CA ALA A 46 -0.51 -23.55 -2.40
C ALA A 46 -1.70 -24.34 -1.82
N THR A 47 -2.92 -23.79 -1.86
CA THR A 47 -4.07 -24.36 -1.13
C THR A 47 -5.29 -24.69 -1.99
N GLY A 48 -5.43 -24.11 -3.17
CA GLY A 48 -6.62 -24.18 -4.00
C GLY A 48 -7.88 -23.55 -3.38
N SER A 49 -7.74 -22.81 -2.27
CA SER A 49 -8.86 -22.41 -1.42
C SER A 49 -9.05 -20.89 -1.38
N ALA A 50 -10.19 -20.42 -1.91
CA ALA A 50 -10.61 -19.03 -1.81
C ALA A 50 -10.81 -18.57 -0.35
N ALA A 51 -11.22 -19.49 0.54
CA ALA A 51 -11.36 -19.20 1.96
C ALA A 51 -10.00 -18.88 2.62
N THR A 52 -8.94 -19.58 2.23
CA THR A 52 -7.59 -19.31 2.75
C THR A 52 -7.06 -17.97 2.26
N LEU A 53 -7.33 -17.62 1.00
CA LEU A 53 -7.04 -16.28 0.48
C LEU A 53 -7.80 -15.20 1.27
N GLY A 54 -9.09 -15.40 1.55
CA GLY A 54 -9.87 -14.49 2.38
C GLY A 54 -9.27 -14.30 3.78
N LEU A 55 -8.76 -15.38 4.40
CA LEU A 55 -8.07 -15.31 5.67
C LEU A 55 -6.74 -14.54 5.57
N LEU A 56 -5.98 -14.70 4.49
CA LEU A 56 -4.76 -13.94 4.23
C LEU A 56 -5.07 -12.43 4.11
N MET A 57 -6.10 -12.07 3.35
CA MET A 57 -6.55 -10.69 3.22
C MET A 57 -7.01 -10.13 4.57
N ALA A 58 -7.69 -10.93 5.40
CA ALA A 58 -8.04 -10.53 6.76
C ALA A 58 -6.80 -10.33 7.65
N ALA A 59 -5.80 -11.21 7.54
CA ALA A 59 -4.54 -11.11 8.29
C ALA A 59 -3.73 -9.85 7.91
N MET A 60 -3.88 -9.35 6.68
CA MET A 60 -3.30 -8.09 6.22
C MET A 60 -4.14 -6.88 6.70
N SER A 61 -5.45 -6.91 6.51
CA SER A 61 -6.33 -5.76 6.78
C SER A 61 -6.63 -5.55 8.26
N VAL A 62 -6.73 -6.60 9.09
CA VAL A 62 -7.07 -6.46 10.51
C VAL A 62 -6.01 -5.66 11.28
N PRO A 63 -4.70 -6.01 11.21
CA PRO A 63 -3.66 -5.20 11.84
C PRO A 63 -3.64 -3.79 11.26
N GLN A 64 -3.85 -3.63 9.95
CA GLN A 64 -3.89 -2.33 9.30
C GLN A 64 -5.00 -1.43 9.85
N ILE A 65 -6.20 -1.97 10.04
CA ILE A 65 -7.35 -1.23 10.58
C ILE A 65 -7.12 -0.90 12.05
N LEU A 66 -6.68 -1.87 12.86
CA LEU A 66 -6.43 -1.65 14.28
C LEU A 66 -5.35 -0.59 14.50
N LEU A 67 -4.25 -0.68 13.75
CA LEU A 67 -3.16 0.27 13.85
C LEU A 67 -3.49 1.61 13.19
N SER A 68 -4.33 1.70 12.16
CA SER A 68 -4.74 3.00 11.62
C SER A 68 -5.67 3.75 12.59
N LEU A 69 -6.53 3.03 13.32
CA LEU A 69 -7.34 3.59 14.41
C LEU A 69 -6.47 4.12 15.56
N MET A 70 -5.43 3.40 15.95
CA MET A 70 -4.47 3.84 16.99
C MET A 70 -3.44 4.84 16.48
N GLY A 71 -3.16 4.79 15.17
CA GLY A 71 -1.96 5.31 14.52
C GLY A 71 -1.99 6.81 14.31
N GLY A 72 -3.17 7.44 14.20
CA GLY A 72 -3.26 8.90 14.10
C GLY A 72 -2.48 9.59 15.23
N VAL A 73 -2.76 9.22 16.49
CA VAL A 73 -2.09 9.83 17.65
C VAL A 73 -0.61 9.45 17.76
N LEU A 74 -0.25 8.22 17.38
CA LEU A 74 1.13 7.75 17.51
C LEU A 74 2.04 8.33 16.42
N ILE A 75 1.56 8.38 15.17
CA ILE A 75 2.30 8.88 14.01
C ILE A 75 2.42 10.41 14.06
N ASP A 76 1.43 11.11 14.62
CA ASP A 76 1.50 12.56 14.82
C ASP A 76 2.69 12.96 15.68
N ARG A 77 3.11 12.09 16.63
CA ARG A 77 4.24 12.33 17.54
C ARG A 77 5.58 11.83 17.00
N LEU A 78 5.58 11.01 15.95
CA LEU A 78 6.80 10.48 15.35
C LEU A 78 7.32 11.41 14.24
N ASP A 79 8.64 11.35 14.04
CA ASP A 79 9.27 11.92 12.85
C ASP A 79 8.79 11.09 11.63
N PRO A 80 8.02 11.69 10.70
CA PRO A 80 7.42 10.96 9.60
C PRO A 80 8.48 10.33 8.70
N LYS A 81 9.61 11.02 8.48
CA LYS A 81 10.72 10.50 7.67
C LYS A 81 11.31 9.25 8.30
N ARG A 82 11.53 9.25 9.62
CA ARG A 82 12.06 8.08 10.33
C ARG A 82 11.07 6.92 10.31
N PHE A 83 9.79 7.18 10.54
CA PHE A 83 8.75 6.14 10.51
C PHE A 83 8.68 5.48 9.13
N MET A 84 8.65 6.27 8.06
CA MET A 84 8.66 5.76 6.68
C MET A 84 9.91 4.92 6.40
N THR A 85 11.09 5.41 6.79
CA THR A 85 12.36 4.68 6.59
C THR A 85 12.36 3.34 7.33
N VAL A 86 11.87 3.30 8.57
CA VAL A 86 11.76 2.06 9.35
C VAL A 86 10.72 1.12 8.75
N SER A 87 9.59 1.64 8.29
CA SER A 87 8.53 0.86 7.64
C SER A 87 9.06 0.16 6.39
N ASP A 88 9.77 0.89 5.53
CA ASP A 88 10.38 0.34 4.32
C ASP A 88 11.48 -0.68 4.67
N ALA A 89 12.27 -0.45 5.72
CA ALA A 89 13.28 -1.41 6.17
C ALA A 89 12.66 -2.72 6.68
N VAL A 90 11.56 -2.63 7.44
CA VAL A 90 10.84 -3.81 7.96
C VAL A 90 10.18 -4.58 6.80
N ARG A 91 9.55 -3.89 5.86
CA ARG A 91 8.95 -4.52 4.67
C ARG A 91 10.01 -5.14 3.77
N LEU A 92 11.13 -4.45 3.54
CA LEU A 92 12.29 -4.97 2.82
C LEU A 92 12.78 -6.27 3.45
N ALA A 93 12.98 -6.30 4.77
CA ALA A 93 13.40 -7.50 5.49
C ALA A 93 12.38 -8.64 5.34
N ALA A 94 11.08 -8.34 5.41
CA ALA A 94 10.02 -9.32 5.20
C ALA A 94 10.00 -9.88 3.76
N MET A 95 10.22 -9.04 2.75
CA MET A 95 10.33 -9.48 1.36
C MET A 95 11.58 -10.33 1.14
N LEU A 96 12.73 -9.92 1.67
CA LEU A 96 13.97 -10.69 1.57
C LEU A 96 13.86 -12.04 2.27
N PHE A 97 13.19 -12.10 3.43
CA PHE A 97 12.85 -13.35 4.09
C PHE A 97 12.01 -14.24 3.17
N LEU A 98 10.97 -13.69 2.53
CA LEU A 98 10.12 -14.48 1.63
C LEU A 98 10.88 -14.97 0.39
N VAL A 99 11.74 -14.14 -0.21
CA VAL A 99 12.64 -14.53 -1.31
C VAL A 99 13.57 -15.66 -0.88
N ALA A 100 14.16 -15.57 0.32
CA ALA A 100 15.04 -16.60 0.84
C ALA A 100 14.33 -17.95 0.98
N VAL A 101 13.10 -17.93 1.51
CA VAL A 101 12.29 -19.14 1.68
C VAL A 101 11.84 -19.71 0.32
N SER A 102 11.55 -18.84 -0.64
CA SER A 102 11.20 -19.20 -2.02
C SER A 102 12.30 -19.96 -2.78
N PHE A 103 13.58 -19.77 -2.46
CA PHE A 103 14.66 -20.51 -3.13
C PHE A 103 14.60 -22.02 -2.90
N HIS A 104 13.91 -22.46 -1.84
CA HIS A 104 13.73 -23.87 -1.52
C HIS A 104 12.45 -24.48 -2.13
N GLY A 105 11.74 -23.72 -2.98
CA GLY A 105 10.49 -24.13 -3.60
C GLY A 105 9.32 -23.24 -3.16
N MET A 106 8.10 -23.79 -3.18
CA MET A 106 6.92 -23.03 -2.76
C MET A 106 7.03 -22.64 -1.27
N PRO A 107 6.94 -21.36 -0.92
CA PRO A 107 6.96 -20.94 0.48
C PRO A 107 5.83 -21.60 1.28
N PRO A 108 6.11 -22.00 2.53
CA PRO A 108 5.09 -22.57 3.39
C PRO A 108 4.03 -21.51 3.72
N LEU A 109 2.77 -21.94 3.87
CA LEU A 109 1.65 -21.02 4.04
C LEU A 109 1.84 -20.02 5.20
N TRP A 110 2.44 -20.46 6.31
CA TRP A 110 2.68 -19.59 7.46
C TRP A 110 3.59 -18.39 7.13
N SER A 111 4.56 -18.52 6.22
CA SER A 111 5.45 -17.41 5.87
C SER A 111 4.70 -16.33 5.09
N LEU A 112 3.75 -16.73 4.23
CA LEU A 112 2.87 -15.81 3.51
C LEU A 112 2.00 -15.01 4.48
N PHE A 113 1.46 -15.67 5.50
CA PHE A 113 0.68 -15.00 6.56
C PHE A 113 1.53 -14.04 7.40
N VAL A 114 2.73 -14.44 7.81
CA VAL A 114 3.65 -13.57 8.56
C VAL A 114 3.95 -12.29 7.77
N VAL A 115 4.28 -12.43 6.49
CA VAL A 115 4.56 -11.28 5.62
C VAL A 115 3.32 -10.41 5.41
N ALA A 116 2.14 -11.02 5.23
CA ALA A 116 0.88 -10.28 5.10
C ALA A 116 0.57 -9.41 6.34
N VAL A 117 0.75 -9.97 7.54
CA VAL A 117 0.55 -9.25 8.80
C VAL A 117 1.57 -8.10 8.92
N ILE A 118 2.86 -8.35 8.66
CA ILE A 118 3.90 -7.32 8.69
C ILE A 118 3.59 -6.19 7.71
N PHE A 119 3.21 -6.55 6.49
CA PHE A 119 2.84 -5.58 5.45
C PHE A 119 1.70 -4.69 5.93
N GLY A 120 0.59 -5.29 6.41
CA GLY A 120 -0.57 -4.57 6.90
C GLY A 120 -0.24 -3.65 8.07
N MET A 121 0.63 -4.09 8.99
CA MET A 121 1.06 -3.26 10.12
C MET A 121 1.84 -2.02 9.68
N MET A 122 2.78 -2.17 8.75
CA MET A 122 3.58 -1.05 8.26
C MET A 122 2.74 -0.12 7.37
N ASP A 123 1.80 -0.66 6.60
CA ASP A 123 0.92 0.12 5.72
C ASP A 123 -0.09 1.00 6.44
N ALA A 124 -0.49 0.60 7.65
CA ALA A 124 -1.36 1.39 8.52
C ALA A 124 -0.84 2.81 8.76
N GLY A 125 0.48 2.95 8.93
CA GLY A 125 1.09 4.22 9.28
C GLY A 125 1.85 4.91 8.17
N PHE A 126 2.12 4.21 7.07
CA PHE A 126 2.94 4.73 5.98
C PHE A 126 2.26 5.92 5.29
N TRP A 127 0.97 5.81 4.94
CA TRP A 127 0.24 6.87 4.24
C TRP A 127 0.03 8.14 5.09
N PRO A 128 -0.36 8.06 6.37
CA PRO A 128 -0.39 9.24 7.25
C PRO A 128 0.98 9.91 7.39
N ALA A 129 2.05 9.13 7.58
CA ALA A 129 3.40 9.67 7.66
C ALA A 129 3.84 10.32 6.35
N ALA A 130 3.52 9.71 5.20
CA ALA A 130 3.81 10.24 3.87
C ALA A 130 3.09 11.57 3.62
N ALA A 131 1.82 11.70 4.03
CA ALA A 131 1.06 12.94 3.90
C ALA A 131 1.65 14.08 4.76
N LYS A 132 2.08 13.77 6.00
CA LYS A 132 2.77 14.72 6.87
C LYS A 132 4.12 15.14 6.27
N PHE A 133 4.92 14.16 5.84
CA PHE A 133 6.21 14.42 5.22
C PHE A 133 6.10 15.21 3.92
N GLU A 134 5.08 14.95 3.12
CA GLU A 134 4.80 15.71 1.90
C GLU A 134 4.59 17.19 2.21
N GLN A 135 3.79 17.51 3.23
CA GLN A 135 3.53 18.90 3.63
C GLN A 135 4.81 19.60 4.13
N ASP A 136 5.76 18.86 4.71
CA ASP A 136 7.08 19.40 5.09
C ASP A 136 7.96 19.75 3.88
N LEU A 137 7.65 19.21 2.69
CA LEU A 137 8.46 19.40 1.47
C LEU A 137 7.97 20.53 0.58
N VAL A 138 6.72 20.97 0.73
CA VAL A 138 6.07 21.90 -0.20
C VAL A 138 5.48 23.09 0.56
N ALA A 139 5.32 24.22 -0.11
CA ALA A 139 4.70 25.39 0.52
C ALA A 139 3.17 25.19 0.67
N PRO A 140 2.50 25.85 1.64
CA PRO A 140 1.06 25.68 1.89
C PRO A 140 0.16 25.95 0.67
N ASP A 141 0.57 26.85 -0.24
CA ASP A 141 -0.14 27.14 -1.48
C ASP A 141 -0.05 26.00 -2.52
N GLN A 142 0.82 25.02 -2.28
CA GLN A 142 1.07 23.87 -3.16
C GLN A 142 0.42 22.57 -2.65
N TYR A 143 -0.15 22.52 -1.44
CA TYR A 143 -0.73 21.30 -0.84
C TYR A 143 -1.76 20.59 -1.72
N VAL A 144 -2.63 21.35 -2.39
CA VAL A 144 -3.65 20.75 -3.27
C VAL A 144 -3.00 20.09 -4.49
N GLN A 145 -1.94 20.69 -5.02
CA GLN A 145 -1.24 20.22 -6.22
C GLN A 145 -0.37 19.01 -5.90
N SER A 146 0.32 19.05 -4.76
CA SER A 146 1.14 17.95 -4.26
C SER A 146 0.27 16.72 -4.02
N ASN A 147 -0.80 16.86 -3.24
CA ASN A 147 -1.70 15.77 -2.90
C ASN A 147 -2.37 15.18 -4.16
N GLY A 148 -2.81 16.06 -5.08
CA GLY A 148 -3.34 15.63 -6.36
C GLY A 148 -2.35 14.78 -7.16
N SER A 149 -1.06 15.12 -7.15
CA SER A 149 -0.02 14.36 -7.84
C SER A 149 0.29 13.01 -7.20
N LEU A 150 0.29 12.90 -5.86
CA LEU A 150 0.42 11.62 -5.16
C LEU A 150 -0.80 10.73 -5.39
N MET A 151 -2.00 11.32 -5.43
CA MET A 151 -3.21 10.56 -5.74
C MET A 151 -3.18 10.00 -7.17
N VAL A 152 -2.74 10.79 -8.15
CA VAL A 152 -2.53 10.30 -9.53
C VAL A 152 -1.48 9.19 -9.55
N ALA A 153 -0.38 9.35 -8.82
CA ALA A 153 0.66 8.32 -8.69
C ALA A 153 0.07 7.02 -8.12
N SER A 154 -0.65 7.09 -7.00
CA SER A 154 -1.30 5.94 -6.36
C SER A 154 -2.27 5.22 -7.29
N GLN A 155 -3.18 5.95 -7.95
CA GLN A 155 -4.12 5.33 -8.90
C GLN A 155 -3.41 4.69 -10.09
N THR A 156 -2.32 5.31 -10.55
CA THR A 156 -1.50 4.73 -11.62
C THR A 156 -0.85 3.43 -11.14
N THR A 157 -0.29 3.38 -9.94
CA THR A 157 0.29 2.14 -9.38
C THR A 157 -0.74 1.02 -9.21
N GLN A 158 -1.97 1.34 -8.79
CA GLN A 158 -3.04 0.36 -8.62
C GLN A 158 -3.54 -0.23 -9.94
N ILE A 159 -3.41 0.50 -11.04
CA ILE A 159 -3.78 0.01 -12.38
C ILE A 159 -2.59 -0.73 -13.02
N VAL A 160 -1.42 -0.10 -13.02
CA VAL A 160 -0.23 -0.59 -13.74
C VAL A 160 0.42 -1.76 -13.00
N GLY A 161 0.46 -1.73 -11.67
CA GLY A 161 1.10 -2.75 -10.83
C GLY A 161 0.53 -4.14 -11.07
N PRO A 162 -0.78 -4.38 -10.90
CA PRO A 162 -1.37 -5.70 -11.16
C PRO A 162 -1.20 -6.16 -12.62
N ALA A 163 -1.23 -5.24 -13.59
CA ALA A 163 -0.98 -5.57 -14.99
C ALA A 163 0.46 -6.08 -15.20
N LEU A 164 1.46 -5.39 -14.65
CA LEU A 164 2.86 -5.82 -14.69
C LEU A 164 3.08 -7.14 -13.96
N ALA A 165 2.46 -7.31 -12.79
CA ALA A 165 2.54 -8.56 -12.03
C ALA A 165 1.89 -9.72 -12.79
N GLY A 166 0.78 -9.51 -13.50
CA GLY A 166 0.17 -10.53 -14.36
C GLY A 166 1.09 -10.97 -15.50
N VAL A 167 1.76 -10.03 -16.17
CA VAL A 167 2.75 -10.33 -17.21
C VAL A 167 3.94 -11.10 -16.65
N LEU A 168 4.48 -10.68 -15.51
CA LEU A 168 5.59 -11.39 -14.86
C LEU A 168 5.17 -12.77 -14.34
N ALA A 169 3.96 -12.89 -13.80
CA ALA A 169 3.40 -14.15 -13.32
C ALA A 169 3.24 -15.18 -14.44
N ALA A 170 3.04 -14.76 -15.69
CA ALA A 170 3.01 -15.65 -16.86
C ALA A 170 4.34 -16.39 -17.08
N THR A 171 5.46 -15.85 -16.58
CA THR A 171 6.76 -16.55 -16.61
C THR A 171 6.87 -17.66 -15.55
N GLY A 172 5.93 -17.74 -14.61
CA GLY A 172 5.88 -18.75 -13.55
C GLY A 172 6.73 -18.44 -12.31
N HIS A 173 7.55 -17.38 -12.34
CA HIS A 173 8.49 -17.03 -11.27
C HIS A 173 7.96 -15.90 -10.37
N PHE A 174 7.15 -16.25 -9.37
CA PHE A 174 6.62 -15.28 -8.40
C PHE A 174 7.70 -14.66 -7.51
N ASP A 175 8.80 -15.38 -7.32
CA ASP A 175 9.95 -14.94 -6.52
C ASP A 175 10.60 -13.69 -7.11
N VAL A 176 10.56 -13.53 -8.43
CA VAL A 176 11.04 -12.33 -9.13
C VAL A 176 10.18 -11.12 -8.78
N ILE A 177 8.86 -11.29 -8.65
CA ILE A 177 7.95 -10.20 -8.26
C ILE A 177 8.23 -9.78 -6.81
N ILE A 178 8.43 -10.73 -5.91
CA ILE A 178 8.77 -10.45 -4.50
C ILE A 178 10.13 -9.77 -4.41
N ALA A 179 11.13 -10.24 -5.15
CA ALA A 179 12.46 -9.63 -5.18
C ALA A 179 12.44 -8.23 -5.78
N LEU A 180 11.62 -7.99 -6.81
CA LEU A 180 11.43 -6.66 -7.36
C LEU A 180 10.78 -5.73 -6.33
N ASN A 181 9.77 -6.20 -5.60
CA ASN A 181 9.18 -5.42 -4.51
C ASN A 181 10.16 -5.16 -3.35
N ALA A 182 11.05 -6.12 -3.04
CA ALA A 182 12.14 -5.86 -2.11
C ALA A 182 13.02 -4.70 -2.62
N ALA A 183 13.38 -4.72 -3.91
CA ALA A 183 14.18 -3.67 -4.51
C ALA A 183 13.48 -2.29 -4.49
N THR A 184 12.16 -2.23 -4.67
CA THR A 184 11.42 -0.95 -4.63
C THR A 184 11.48 -0.31 -3.24
N TYR A 185 11.41 -1.07 -2.15
CA TYR A 185 11.63 -0.52 -0.81
C TYR A 185 13.05 0.00 -0.62
N GLY A 186 14.06 -0.70 -1.14
CA GLY A 186 15.44 -0.21 -1.13
C GLY A 186 15.60 1.12 -1.87
N VAL A 187 14.93 1.27 -3.02
CA VAL A 187 14.88 2.54 -3.78
C VAL A 187 14.16 3.62 -2.99
N SER A 188 13.02 3.33 -2.39
CA SER A 188 12.26 4.28 -1.54
C SER A 188 13.12 4.80 -0.38
N MET A 189 13.80 3.90 0.33
CA MET A 189 14.72 4.27 1.41
C MET A 189 15.85 5.15 0.89
N ALA A 190 16.47 4.82 -0.24
CA ALA A 190 17.52 5.65 -0.84
C ALA A 190 17.00 7.06 -1.18
N CYS A 191 15.81 7.15 -1.79
CA CYS A 191 15.13 8.42 -2.06
C CYS A 191 14.91 9.23 -0.77
N LEU A 192 14.40 8.60 0.30
CA LEU A 192 14.21 9.26 1.59
C LEU A 192 15.52 9.77 2.19
N THR A 193 16.63 9.04 2.06
CA THR A 193 17.93 9.51 2.56
C THR A 193 18.43 10.74 1.82
N TRP A 194 18.18 10.86 0.51
CA TRP A 194 18.58 12.02 -0.30
C TRP A 194 17.69 13.24 -0.12
N VAL A 195 16.43 13.04 0.30
CA VAL A 195 15.51 14.15 0.58
C VAL A 195 16.02 14.92 1.80
N THR A 196 16.50 16.15 1.59
CA THR A 196 16.98 17.02 2.66
C THR A 196 15.83 17.89 3.14
N THR A 197 15.28 17.59 4.30
CA THR A 197 14.25 18.41 4.95
C THR A 197 14.94 19.49 5.78
N ALA A 198 14.53 20.75 5.65
CA ALA A 198 14.87 21.76 6.64
C ALA A 198 14.08 21.39 7.91
N HIS A 199 14.73 20.72 8.87
CA HIS A 199 14.11 20.36 10.14
C HIS A 199 13.68 21.64 10.87
N THR A 200 12.41 22.03 10.74
CA THR A 200 11.69 22.72 11.81
C THR A 200 10.89 21.66 12.53
N MET A 201 11.54 20.97 13.47
CA MET A 201 10.79 20.48 14.61
C MET A 201 10.32 21.74 15.32
N ASP A 202 9.05 22.12 15.11
CA ASP A 202 8.39 22.87 16.16
C ASP A 202 8.56 22.03 17.43
N ALA A 203 9.19 22.62 18.44
CA ALA A 203 9.49 21.95 19.70
C ALA A 203 8.22 21.21 20.17
N PRO A 204 8.34 20.01 20.78
CA PRO A 204 7.18 19.29 21.27
C PRO A 204 6.31 20.27 22.07
N SER A 205 5.11 20.57 21.56
CA SER A 205 4.12 21.35 22.32
C SER A 205 4.02 20.69 23.70
N PRO A 206 4.08 21.47 24.80
CA PRO A 206 4.26 20.94 26.14
C PRO A 206 3.33 19.76 26.34
N ALA A 207 3.93 18.61 26.68
CA ALA A 207 3.25 17.33 26.74
C ALA A 207 1.89 17.47 27.42
N HIS A 208 0.82 17.49 26.63
CA HIS A 208 -0.49 17.14 27.15
C HIS A 208 -0.35 15.67 27.57
N THR A 209 -0.19 15.45 28.87
CA THR A 209 -0.17 14.15 29.56
C THR A 209 -1.53 13.45 29.50
N VAL A 210 -2.30 13.70 28.45
CA VAL A 210 -3.60 13.12 28.22
C VAL A 210 -3.36 11.72 27.62
N SER A 211 -4.01 10.73 28.23
CA SER A 211 -3.92 9.33 27.84
C SER A 211 -4.21 9.15 26.35
N VAL A 212 -3.37 8.42 25.62
CA VAL A 212 -3.59 8.04 24.22
C VAL A 212 -4.94 7.32 24.04
N LEU A 213 -5.33 6.52 25.03
CA LEU A 213 -6.67 5.92 25.05
C LEU A 213 -7.77 6.97 25.27
N GLY A 214 -7.50 8.01 26.05
CA GLY A 214 -8.39 9.15 26.25
C GLY A 214 -8.71 9.85 24.93
N ASP A 215 -7.67 10.27 24.20
CA ASP A 215 -7.81 10.95 22.90
C ASP A 215 -8.49 10.04 21.85
N MET A 216 -8.17 8.74 21.81
CA MET A 216 -8.88 7.78 20.96
C MET A 216 -10.37 7.67 21.31
N THR A 217 -10.70 7.51 22.59
CA THR A 217 -12.11 7.38 23.00
C THR A 217 -12.89 8.66 22.76
N GLU A 218 -12.22 9.82 22.89
CA GLU A 218 -12.82 11.12 22.61
C GLU A 218 -13.01 11.34 21.11
N GLY A 219 -12.05 10.98 20.28
CA GLY A 219 -12.17 10.99 18.81
C GLY A 219 -13.27 10.06 18.30
N ILE A 220 -13.33 8.82 18.78
CA ILE A 220 -14.40 7.86 18.45
C ILE A 220 -15.76 8.42 18.92
N ARG A 221 -15.83 8.92 20.16
CA ARG A 221 -17.07 9.51 20.70
C ARG A 221 -17.49 10.74 19.90
N TYR A 222 -16.56 11.57 19.44
CA TYR A 222 -16.82 12.75 18.63
C TYR A 222 -17.37 12.39 17.25
N VAL A 223 -16.76 11.42 16.57
CA VAL A 223 -17.25 10.88 15.30
C VAL A 223 -18.66 10.32 15.49
N LEU A 224 -18.87 9.48 16.51
CA LEU A 224 -20.18 8.88 16.80
C LEU A 224 -21.25 9.90 17.21
N ARG A 225 -20.86 11.04 17.78
CA ARG A 225 -21.77 12.15 18.13
C ARG A 225 -22.10 13.06 16.95
N THR A 226 -21.30 13.05 15.90
CA THR A 226 -21.49 13.92 14.73
C THR A 226 -22.18 13.13 13.62
N PRO A 227 -23.50 13.28 13.41
CA PRO A 227 -24.27 12.40 12.51
C PRO A 227 -23.74 12.42 11.08
N LEU A 228 -23.26 13.59 10.62
CA LEU A 228 -22.67 13.74 9.30
C LEU A 228 -21.42 12.87 9.11
N LEU A 229 -20.53 12.80 10.12
CA LEU A 229 -19.31 11.99 10.06
C LEU A 229 -19.62 10.49 10.10
N VAL A 230 -20.61 10.07 10.89
CA VAL A 230 -21.08 8.67 10.90
C VAL A 230 -21.65 8.30 9.55
N VAL A 231 -22.52 9.13 8.98
CA VAL A 231 -23.17 8.87 7.69
C VAL A 231 -22.15 8.82 6.56
N THR A 232 -21.19 9.74 6.50
CA THR A 232 -20.16 9.72 5.45
C THR A 232 -19.19 8.55 5.62
N SER A 233 -18.82 8.20 6.86
CA SER A 233 -17.96 7.04 7.12
C SER A 233 -18.65 5.72 6.79
N LEU A 234 -19.92 5.58 7.15
CA LEU A 234 -20.72 4.39 6.85
C LEU A 234 -20.98 4.28 5.35
N ALA A 235 -21.31 5.38 4.68
CA ALA A 235 -21.48 5.41 3.23
C ALA A 235 -20.18 5.02 2.52
N ALA A 236 -19.04 5.56 2.94
CA ALA A 236 -17.73 5.18 2.40
C ALA A 236 -17.42 3.70 2.62
N PHE A 237 -17.70 3.18 3.82
CA PHE A 237 -17.54 1.76 4.12
C PHE A 237 -18.41 0.88 3.21
N VAL A 238 -19.70 1.20 3.08
CA VAL A 238 -20.65 0.46 2.23
C VAL A 238 -20.23 0.51 0.77
N VAL A 239 -19.83 1.68 0.26
CA VAL A 239 -19.36 1.83 -1.12
C VAL A 239 -18.11 0.99 -1.36
N ASN A 240 -17.12 1.04 -0.46
CA ASN A 240 -15.90 0.25 -0.56
C ASN A 240 -16.17 -1.26 -0.47
N ALA A 241 -17.04 -1.69 0.45
CA ALA A 241 -17.44 -3.08 0.58
C ALA A 241 -18.19 -3.59 -0.66
N CYS A 242 -19.09 -2.78 -1.22
CA CYS A 242 -19.80 -3.09 -2.46
C CYS A 242 -18.85 -3.16 -3.65
N LEU A 243 -17.91 -2.23 -3.80
CA LEU A 243 -16.89 -2.27 -4.85
C LEU A 243 -16.04 -3.55 -4.76
N ALA A 244 -15.58 -3.90 -3.56
CA ALA A 244 -14.83 -5.14 -3.32
C ALA A 244 -15.66 -6.39 -3.69
N ALA A 245 -16.93 -6.44 -3.28
CA ALA A 245 -17.83 -7.55 -3.59
C ALA A 245 -18.14 -7.65 -5.10
N VAL A 246 -18.27 -6.53 -5.80
CA VAL A 246 -18.49 -6.49 -7.26
C VAL A 246 -17.24 -6.96 -8.02
N MET A 247 -16.04 -6.57 -7.58
CA MET A 247 -14.80 -7.06 -8.17
C MET A 247 -14.65 -8.58 -8.01
N ASP A 248 -14.98 -9.12 -6.84
CA ASP A 248 -14.94 -10.57 -6.56
C ASP A 248 -15.99 -11.36 -7.39
N ARG A 249 -17.19 -10.79 -7.56
CA ARG A 249 -18.19 -11.36 -8.49
C ARG A 249 -17.74 -11.34 -9.95
N ASN A 250 -17.11 -10.26 -10.40
CA ASN A 250 -16.66 -10.18 -11.79
C ASN A 250 -15.48 -11.14 -12.07
N GLY A 251 -14.61 -11.37 -11.08
CA GLY A 251 -13.55 -12.39 -11.13
C GLY A 251 -14.09 -13.83 -11.14
N SER A 252 -15.13 -14.13 -10.34
CA SER A 252 -15.76 -15.46 -10.33
C SER A 252 -16.58 -15.75 -11.59
N VAL A 253 -17.23 -14.75 -12.19
CA VAL A 253 -17.96 -14.90 -13.47
C VAL A 253 -16.99 -15.16 -14.64
N THR A 254 -15.77 -14.63 -14.61
CA THR A 254 -14.74 -14.97 -15.62
C THR A 254 -14.12 -16.35 -15.42
N VAL A 255 -14.08 -16.86 -14.18
CA VAL A 255 -13.53 -18.19 -13.87
C VAL A 255 -14.56 -19.32 -14.08
N HIS A 256 -15.86 -19.07 -13.91
CA HIS A 256 -16.92 -20.07 -14.11
C HIS A 256 -17.74 -19.89 -15.41
N GLY A 257 -17.56 -18.80 -16.15
CA GLY A 257 -18.31 -18.48 -17.36
C GLY A 257 -17.42 -18.32 -18.59
N ARG A 258 -17.25 -19.40 -19.34
CA ARG A 258 -16.54 -19.53 -20.64
C ARG A 258 -15.02 -19.43 -20.59
N SER A 259 -14.40 -20.58 -20.87
CA SER A 259 -13.05 -20.73 -21.41
C SER A 259 -12.74 -19.61 -22.41
N THR A 260 -11.94 -18.64 -21.98
CA THR A 260 -11.37 -17.64 -22.89
C THR A 260 -10.43 -18.37 -23.89
N PRO A 261 -10.29 -17.87 -25.13
CA PRO A 261 -9.35 -18.43 -26.10
C PRO A 261 -7.91 -18.51 -25.56
N VAL A 262 -7.59 -17.67 -24.56
CA VAL A 262 -6.33 -17.64 -23.82
C VAL A 262 -6.08 -18.95 -23.05
N ALA A 263 -7.08 -19.52 -22.37
CA ALA A 263 -6.94 -20.80 -21.66
C ALA A 263 -6.69 -21.99 -22.62
N ARG A 264 -7.24 -21.95 -23.84
CA ARG A 264 -6.94 -22.94 -24.90
C ARG A 264 -5.52 -22.82 -25.44
N ALA A 265 -4.99 -21.61 -25.55
CA ALA A 265 -3.61 -21.38 -25.99
C ALA A 265 -2.59 -21.94 -24.97
N TYR A 266 -2.88 -21.83 -23.66
CA TYR A 266 -2.01 -22.40 -22.62
C TYR A 266 -2.11 -23.92 -22.48
N GLY A 267 -3.28 -24.52 -22.71
CA GLY A 267 -3.43 -25.99 -22.70
C GLY A 267 -2.78 -26.71 -23.88
N ALA A 268 -2.56 -26.02 -25.00
CA ALA A 268 -1.96 -26.60 -26.22
C ALA A 268 -0.42 -26.62 -26.23
N LEU A 269 0.23 -25.95 -25.27
CA LEU A 269 1.70 -25.83 -25.19
C LEU A 269 2.35 -26.75 -24.14
N ALA A 270 1.56 -27.56 -23.43
CA ALA A 270 2.10 -28.57 -22.53
C ALA A 270 2.45 -29.85 -23.33
N PRO A 271 3.74 -30.24 -23.45
CA PRO A 271 4.08 -31.54 -24.00
C PRO A 271 3.63 -32.61 -23.01
N VAL A 272 2.63 -33.40 -23.42
CA VAL A 272 2.20 -34.62 -22.74
C VAL A 272 3.41 -35.55 -22.65
N THR A 273 4.00 -35.65 -21.46
CA THR A 273 4.96 -36.69 -21.13
C THR A 273 4.31 -37.63 -20.12
N ARG A 274 3.80 -38.72 -20.70
CA ARG A 274 3.26 -39.97 -20.14
C ARG A 274 1.95 -39.92 -19.34
#